data_AF-A0A2V4BXZ0-F1
#
_entry.id   AF-A0A2V4BXZ0-F1
#
_cell.length_a   1.000
_cell.length_b   1.000
_cell.length_c   1.000
_cell.angle_alpha   90.00
_cell.angle_beta   90.00
_cell.angle_gamma   90.00
#
_symmetry.space_group_name_H-M   'P 1'
#
loop_
_entity.id
_entity.type
_entity.pdbx_description
1 polymer ?
#
loop_
_entity_poly.entity_id
_entity_poly.type
_entity_poly.pdbx_seq_one_letter_code
_entity_poly.pdbx_strand_id
1 'polypeptide(L)'
;MKFSIGSQFSREFTFEDSLIVNDLEDTLNKCLHGKKYNSVIEKIYIGIICVSKDFEPFFMSRPLKILRKEPAVEYELKLQFDLFFKQTLKKG
;
A
#
# COMPACT_ATOMS: atom_id res chain seq x y z
N MET A 1 5.63 12.34 -10.21
CA MET A 1 4.65 11.62 -9.40
C MET A 1 5.23 11.47 -8.01
N LYS A 2 4.44 11.74 -6.96
CA LYS A 2 4.85 11.58 -5.57
C LYS A 2 4.00 10.48 -4.95
N PHE A 3 4.64 9.49 -4.35
CA PHE A 3 4.00 8.42 -3.60
C PHE A 3 3.91 8.83 -2.13
N SER A 4 2.80 8.50 -1.47
CA SER A 4 2.57 8.80 -0.05
C SER A 4 1.76 7.68 0.56
N ILE A 5 2.17 7.20 1.73
CA ILE A 5 1.43 6.13 2.41
C ILE A 5 0.46 6.74 3.43
N GLY A 6 -0.83 6.41 3.29
CA GLY A 6 -1.89 6.98 4.13
C GLY A 6 -1.88 6.47 5.57
N SER A 7 -2.54 7.21 6.46
CA SER A 7 -2.62 6.92 7.91
C SER A 7 -3.49 5.71 8.29
N GLN A 8 -4.00 4.94 7.32
CA GLN A 8 -4.83 3.75 7.55
C GLN A 8 -4.01 2.48 7.77
N PHE A 9 -2.80 2.60 8.33
CA PHE A 9 -2.13 1.46 8.92
C PHE A 9 -2.89 1.01 10.17
N SER A 10 -3.11 -0.30 10.30
CA SER A 10 -3.76 -0.91 11.47
C SER A 10 -3.14 -0.38 12.77
N ARG A 11 -3.97 -0.16 13.80
CA ARG A 11 -3.60 0.36 15.14
C ARG A 11 -2.57 -0.49 15.90
N GLU A 12 -2.09 -1.57 15.31
CA GLU A 12 -1.18 -2.55 15.90
C GLU A 12 0.31 -2.27 15.62
N PHE A 13 0.61 -1.30 14.76
CA PHE A 13 1.99 -0.92 14.46
C PHE A 13 2.55 0.03 15.54
N THR A 14 3.73 -0.31 16.06
CA THR A 14 4.49 0.42 17.07
C THR A 14 5.29 1.56 16.45
N PHE A 15 5.94 2.41 17.27
CA PHE A 15 6.75 3.53 16.77
C PHE A 15 7.86 3.08 15.79
N GLU A 16 8.45 1.90 16.01
CA GLU A 16 9.49 1.31 15.13
C GLU A 16 8.97 1.04 13.72
N ASP A 17 7.68 0.74 13.59
CA ASP A 17 7.05 0.47 12.30
C ASP A 17 6.87 1.75 11.46
N SER A 18 6.85 2.91 12.10
CA SER A 18 6.86 4.22 11.41
C SER A 18 8.13 4.42 10.57
N LEU A 19 9.27 3.88 11.03
CA LEU A 19 10.52 3.95 10.28
C LEU A 19 10.47 3.09 9.01
N ILE A 20 9.82 1.92 9.08
CA ILE A 20 9.62 1.04 7.93
C ILE A 20 8.69 1.71 6.90
N VAL A 21 7.62 2.37 7.37
CA VAL A 21 6.71 3.12 6.49
C VAL A 21 7.44 4.25 5.78
N ASN A 22 8.28 5.01 6.49
CA ASN A 22 9.06 6.10 5.89
C ASN A 22 10.11 5.57 4.88
N ASP A 23 10.83 4.50 5.22
CA ASP A 23 11.81 3.89 4.31
C ASP A 23 11.15 3.32 3.05
N LEU A 24 9.97 2.71 3.20
CA LEU A 24 9.16 2.24 2.08
C LEU A 24 8.68 3.40 1.21
N GLU A 25 8.17 4.48 1.82
CA GLU A 25 7.76 5.69 1.10
C GLU A 25 8.93 6.27 0.30
N ASP A 26 10.10 6.41 0.91
CA ASP A 26 11.31 6.93 0.27
C ASP A 26 11.78 6.02 -0.88
N THR A 27 11.81 4.71 -0.65
CA THR A 27 12.21 3.72 -1.65
C THR A 27 11.30 3.74 -2.87
N LEU A 28 9.99 3.81 -2.65
CA LEU A 28 9.00 3.88 -3.72
C LEU A 28 9.07 5.22 -4.45
N ASN A 29 9.23 6.33 -3.74
CA ASN A 29 9.44 7.64 -4.36
C ASN A 29 10.70 7.65 -5.25
N LYS A 30 11.82 7.06 -4.81
CA LYS A 30 13.03 6.90 -5.63
C LYS A 30 12.78 6.03 -6.87
N CYS A 31 12.10 4.88 -6.72
CA CYS A 31 11.80 3.99 -7.85
C CYS A 31 10.82 4.57 -8.88
N LEU A 32 9.92 5.44 -8.43
CA LEU A 32 8.92 6.09 -9.27
C LEU A 32 9.38 7.46 -9.79
N HIS A 33 10.48 7.99 -9.27
CA HIS A 33 11.05 9.25 -9.71
C HIS A 33 11.39 9.18 -11.21
N GLY A 34 10.79 10.08 -12.01
CA GLY A 34 10.98 10.15 -13.46
C GLY A 34 10.06 9.24 -14.29
N LYS A 35 9.29 8.33 -13.68
CA LYS A 35 8.25 7.58 -14.42
C LYS A 35 7.05 8.48 -14.70
N LYS A 36 6.66 8.61 -15.96
CA LYS A 36 5.45 9.33 -16.41
C LYS A 36 4.43 8.30 -16.89
N TYR A 37 3.36 8.08 -16.12
CA TYR A 37 2.35 7.07 -16.41
C TYR A 37 1.25 7.55 -17.37
N ASN A 38 1.01 8.87 -17.46
CA ASN A 38 0.27 9.62 -18.49
C ASN A 38 0.38 11.10 -18.08
N SER A 39 0.29 12.08 -18.98
CA SER A 39 0.35 13.51 -18.61
C SER A 39 -0.79 13.96 -17.68
N VAL A 40 -1.86 13.17 -17.60
CA VAL A 40 -3.07 13.49 -16.79
C VAL A 40 -3.05 12.83 -15.40
N ILE A 41 -2.14 11.90 -15.10
CA ILE A 41 -2.11 11.23 -13.80
C ILE A 41 -0.96 11.80 -12.96
N GLU A 42 -1.31 12.52 -11.90
CA GLU A 42 -0.36 13.18 -11.01
C GLU A 42 -0.08 12.36 -9.74
N LYS A 43 -1.07 11.57 -9.29
CA LYS A 43 -1.01 10.78 -8.06
C LYS A 43 -1.44 9.34 -8.26
N ILE A 44 -0.89 8.44 -7.45
CA ILE A 44 -1.35 7.06 -7.33
C ILE A 44 -1.56 6.76 -5.85
N TYR A 45 -2.77 6.30 -5.52
CA TYR A 45 -3.11 5.75 -4.22
C TYR A 45 -2.98 4.23 -4.28
N ILE A 46 -2.28 3.65 -3.31
CA ILE A 46 -2.18 2.19 -3.16
C ILE A 46 -2.68 1.83 -1.78
N GLY A 47 -3.85 1.19 -1.71
CA GLY A 47 -4.32 0.49 -0.53
C GLY A 47 -3.72 -0.92 -0.49
N ILE A 48 -3.31 -1.36 0.69
CA ILE A 48 -2.83 -2.73 0.89
C ILE A 48 -3.72 -3.38 1.94
N ILE A 49 -4.35 -4.50 1.58
CA ILE A 49 -5.17 -5.30 2.48
C ILE A 49 -4.42 -6.60 2.79
N CYS A 50 -4.23 -6.88 4.07
CA CYS A 50 -3.75 -8.16 4.57
C CYS A 50 -4.70 -8.58 5.69
N VAL A 51 -5.47 -9.64 5.46
CA VAL A 51 -6.47 -10.15 6.41
C VAL A 51 -6.25 -11.65 6.59
N SER A 52 -6.50 -12.17 7.79
CA SER A 52 -6.41 -13.61 8.01
C SER A 52 -7.44 -14.35 7.16
N LYS A 53 -7.18 -15.64 6.89
CA LYS A 53 -8.01 -16.49 6.03
C LYS A 53 -9.49 -16.46 6.39
N ASP A 54 -9.80 -16.41 7.69
CA ASP A 54 -11.18 -16.43 8.19
C ASP A 54 -11.94 -15.13 7.89
N PHE A 55 -11.23 -14.02 7.65
CA PHE A 55 -11.83 -12.72 7.32
C PHE A 55 -11.80 -12.40 5.82
N GLU A 56 -11.12 -13.19 4.99
CA GLU A 56 -11.03 -12.96 3.55
C GLU A 56 -12.38 -12.74 2.83
N PRO A 57 -13.47 -13.46 3.16
CA PRO A 57 -14.77 -13.25 2.51
C PRO A 57 -15.35 -11.85 2.71
N PHE A 58 -14.94 -11.14 3.77
CA PHE A 58 -15.46 -9.82 4.12
C PHE A 58 -14.61 -8.67 3.55
N PHE A 59 -13.38 -8.96 3.13
CA PHE A 59 -12.41 -7.96 2.66
C PHE A 59 -11.86 -8.35 1.30
N MET A 60 -12.69 -8.13 0.27
CA MET A 60 -12.30 -8.32 -1.12
C MET A 60 -11.54 -7.11 -1.64
N SER A 61 -10.46 -7.35 -2.41
CA SER A 61 -9.73 -6.28 -3.09
C SER A 61 -10.64 -5.57 -4.09
N ARG A 62 -10.71 -4.25 -3.99
CA ARG A 62 -11.47 -3.40 -4.89
C ARG A 62 -10.78 -3.30 -6.24
N PRO A 63 -11.55 -3.23 -7.33
CA PRO A 63 -10.99 -3.01 -8.65
C PRO A 63 -10.35 -1.61 -8.74
N LEU A 64 -9.46 -1.47 -9.71
CA LEU A 64 -8.83 -0.21 -10.08
C LEU A 64 -9.89 0.90 -10.21
N LYS A 65 -9.66 2.02 -9.54
CA LYS A 65 -10.56 3.17 -9.56
C LYS A 65 -9.83 4.42 -10.02
N ILE A 66 -10.35 5.05 -11.08
CA ILE A 66 -9.88 6.35 -11.55
C ILE A 66 -10.70 7.42 -10.83
N LEU A 67 -10.03 8.29 -10.08
CA LEU A 67 -10.70 9.38 -9.39
C LEU A 67 -11.02 10.48 -10.40
N ARG A 68 -12.29 10.90 -10.44
CA ARG A 68 -12.75 11.97 -11.36
C ARG A 68 -12.51 13.37 -10.81
N LYS A 69 -12.41 13.49 -9.49
CA LYS A 69 -12.27 14.78 -8.78
C LYS A 69 -10.82 15.23 -8.64
N GLU A 70 -9.88 14.30 -8.81
CA GLU A 70 -8.45 14.59 -8.80
C GLU A 70 -7.75 13.70 -9.85
N PRO A 71 -6.64 14.16 -10.45
CA PRO A 71 -5.85 13.41 -11.43
C PRO A 71 -5.10 12.25 -10.77
N ALA A 72 -5.83 11.28 -10.23
CA ALA A 72 -5.30 10.19 -9.44
C ALA A 72 -5.94 8.85 -9.78
N VAL A 73 -5.17 7.81 -9.54
CA VAL A 73 -5.60 6.42 -9.70
C VAL A 73 -5.44 5.69 -8.38
N GLU A 74 -6.43 4.90 -8.00
CA GLU A 74 -6.46 4.13 -6.77
C GLU A 74 -6.40 2.63 -7.08
N TYR A 75 -5.38 1.97 -6.54
CA TYR A 75 -5.17 0.52 -6.60
C TYR A 75 -5.34 -0.08 -5.21
N GLU A 76 -5.85 -1.30 -5.15
CA GLU A 76 -5.87 -2.07 -3.91
C GLU A 76 -5.16 -3.41 -4.13
N LEU A 77 -4.16 -3.69 -3.30
CA LEU A 77 -3.35 -4.90 -3.34
C LEU A 77 -3.72 -5.80 -2.16
N LYS A 78 -4.11 -7.04 -2.42
CA LYS A 78 -4.32 -8.03 -1.37
C LYS A 78 -3.03 -8.84 -1.17
N LEU A 79 -2.47 -8.78 0.03
CA LEU A 79 -1.37 -9.63 0.45
C LEU A 79 -1.89 -10.98 0.94
N GLN A 80 -1.15 -12.04 0.66
CA GLN A 80 -1.42 -13.34 1.27
C GLN A 80 -0.94 -13.35 2.72
N PHE A 81 -1.88 -13.53 3.63
CA PHE A 81 -1.63 -13.52 5.08
C PHE A 81 -0.54 -14.50 5.49
N ASP A 82 -0.62 -15.76 5.03
CA ASP A 82 0.35 -16.80 5.40
C ASP A 82 1.79 -16.46 4.98
N LEU A 83 1.97 -15.80 3.83
CA LEU A 83 3.31 -15.41 3.36
C LEU A 83 3.86 -14.24 4.17
N PHE A 84 3.01 -13.27 4.47
CA PHE A 84 3.38 -12.12 5.28
C PHE A 84 3.75 -12.53 6.72
N PHE A 85 2.91 -13.36 7.35
CA PHE A 85 3.05 -13.74 8.75
C PHE A 85 4.15 -14.80 8.99
N LYS A 86 4.44 -15.68 8.01
CA LYS A 86 5.54 -16.65 8.13
C LYS A 86 6.93 -16.01 8.03
N GLN A 87 7.06 -14.84 7.41
CA GLN A 87 8.35 -14.16 7.32
C GLN A 87 8.72 -13.43 8.61
N THR A 88 7.75 -12.93 9.36
CA THR A 88 7.97 -12.29 10.67
C THR A 88 8.43 -13.28 11.74
N LEU A 89 7.92 -14.53 11.72
CA LEU A 89 8.34 -15.58 12.67
C LEU A 89 9.75 -16.13 12.44
N LYS A 90 10.36 -15.91 11.28
CA LYS A 90 11.73 -16.35 10.98
C LYS A 90 12.82 -15.35 11.39
N LYS A 91 12.43 -14.15 11.84
CA LYS A 91 13.34 -13.10 12.31
C LYS A 91 13.31 -12.90 13.83
N GLY A 92 12.57 -13.74 14.56
CA GLY A 92 12.56 -13.81 16.03
C GLY A 92 13.42 -14.94 16.55
#